data_AF-A0A3D1DQL1-F1
#
_entry.id   AF-A0A3D1DQL1-F1
#
_cell.length_a   1.000
_cell.length_b   1.000
_cell.length_c   1.000
_cell.angle_alpha   90.00
_cell.angle_beta   90.00
_cell.angle_gamma   90.00
#
_symmetry.space_group_name_H-M   'P 1'
#
loop_
_entity.id
_entity.type
_entity.pdbx_description
1 polymer ?
#
loop_
_entity_poly.entity_id
_entity_poly.type
_entity_poly.pdbx_seq_one_letter_code
_entity_poly.pdbx_strand_id
1 'polypeptide(L)'
;MGLYPLVLFEWLTGSRVESVEAATANFFFTEHQANGAEDFAALLVGWEGGLETTITVGRSGWSSHPSHGIHQVHLVGTDSTATVDAYRPRLEIFSDAAGWSQPGTPHPEDPMGFWSSTQESGGVMPKTDWWPLAEAAADDAVYFLDCLDGNRDSDVPVTMGARAVETILAAYESAAG
;
A
#
# COMPACT_ATOMS: atom_id res chain seq x y z
N MET A 1 -3.00 4.24 1.73
CA MET A 1 -2.09 3.08 1.54
C MET A 1 -2.34 1.97 2.56
N GLY A 2 -2.64 2.28 3.84
CA GLY A 2 -2.84 1.24 4.87
C GLY A 2 -4.05 0.32 4.66
N LEU A 3 -5.00 0.72 3.83
CA LEU A 3 -6.17 -0.09 3.45
C LEU A 3 -5.78 -1.39 2.71
N TYR A 4 -4.73 -1.38 1.88
CA TYR A 4 -4.34 -2.56 1.10
C TYR A 4 -3.97 -3.76 1.98
N PRO A 5 -3.00 -3.66 2.91
CA PRO A 5 -2.65 -4.79 3.76
C PRO A 5 -3.79 -5.18 4.71
N LEU A 6 -4.62 -4.22 5.15
CA LEU A 6 -5.76 -4.50 6.00
C LEU A 6 -6.82 -5.36 5.29
N VAL A 7 -7.26 -4.92 4.10
CA VAL A 7 -8.25 -5.65 3.28
C VAL A 7 -7.69 -7.00 2.84
N LEU A 8 -6.42 -7.06 2.43
CA LEU A 8 -5.77 -8.32 2.05
C LEU A 8 -5.76 -9.31 3.21
N PHE A 9 -5.43 -8.88 4.42
CA PHE A 9 -5.40 -9.77 5.57
C PHE A 9 -6.79 -10.25 5.97
N GLU A 10 -7.79 -9.35 5.95
CA GLU A 10 -9.18 -9.71 6.21
C GLU A 10 -9.69 -10.73 5.17
N TRP A 11 -9.39 -10.52 3.90
CA TRP A 11 -9.75 -11.45 2.82
C TRP A 11 -9.07 -12.81 2.96
N LEU A 12 -7.77 -12.85 3.30
CA LEU A 12 -7.01 -14.09 3.46
C LEU A 12 -7.46 -14.92 4.66
N THR A 13 -7.82 -14.27 5.76
CA THR A 13 -8.12 -14.95 7.03
C THR A 13 -9.61 -15.12 7.30
N GLY A 14 -10.45 -14.26 6.72
CA GLY A 14 -11.86 -14.14 7.07
C GLY A 14 -12.11 -13.60 8.48
N SER A 15 -11.05 -13.25 9.23
CA SER A 15 -11.13 -12.76 10.60
C SER A 15 -11.52 -11.29 10.65
N ARG A 16 -12.28 -10.91 11.68
CA ARG A 16 -12.63 -9.49 11.90
C ARG A 16 -11.65 -8.83 12.85
N VAL A 17 -11.49 -7.52 12.69
CA VAL A 17 -10.73 -6.69 13.63
C VAL A 17 -11.52 -6.54 14.93
N GLU A 18 -10.86 -6.80 16.07
CA GLU A 18 -11.38 -6.58 17.42
C GLU A 18 -10.77 -5.34 18.09
N SER A 19 -9.51 -5.03 17.77
CA SER A 19 -8.81 -3.89 18.34
C SER A 19 -7.78 -3.32 17.36
N VAL A 20 -7.50 -2.03 17.49
CA VAL A 20 -6.41 -1.36 16.77
C VAL A 20 -5.74 -0.34 17.68
N GLU A 21 -4.42 -0.38 17.72
CA GLU A 21 -3.57 0.67 18.28
C GLU A 21 -2.72 1.24 17.15
N ALA A 22 -2.52 2.56 17.12
CA ALA A 22 -1.79 3.19 16.03
C ALA A 22 -0.88 4.33 16.49
N ALA A 23 0.19 4.53 15.73
CA ALA A 23 1.03 5.71 15.80
C ALA A 23 1.23 6.27 14.38
N THR A 24 1.07 7.59 14.23
CA THR A 24 1.24 8.31 12.96
C THR A 24 2.26 9.43 13.13
N ALA A 25 3.04 9.73 12.09
CA ALA A 25 3.99 10.83 12.11
C ALA A 25 4.33 11.34 10.70
N ASN A 26 5.00 12.50 10.66
CA ASN A 26 5.40 13.20 9.44
C ASN A 26 6.93 13.36 9.48
N PHE A 27 7.66 12.64 8.65
CA PHE A 27 9.13 12.61 8.68
C PHE A 27 9.79 13.15 7.42
N PHE A 28 9.16 12.98 6.27
CA PHE A 28 9.85 13.01 4.98
C PHE A 28 9.38 14.17 4.10
N PHE A 29 8.09 14.51 4.13
CA PHE A 29 7.52 15.47 3.18
C PHE A 29 7.11 16.78 3.84
N THR A 30 7.67 17.88 3.33
CA THR A 30 7.36 19.24 3.81
C THR A 30 5.89 19.59 3.57
N GLU A 31 5.31 19.13 2.46
CA GLU A 31 3.90 19.32 2.13
C GLU A 31 2.99 18.63 3.16
N HIS A 32 3.35 17.42 3.58
CA HIS A 32 2.63 16.67 4.62
C HIS A 32 2.73 17.36 5.98
N GLN A 33 3.94 17.81 6.37
CA GLN A 33 4.15 18.61 7.57
C GLN A 33 3.34 19.91 7.56
N ALA A 34 3.31 20.62 6.43
CA ALA A 34 2.59 21.88 6.28
C ALA A 34 1.06 21.73 6.40
N ASN A 35 0.52 20.55 6.07
CA ASN A 35 -0.91 20.28 6.08
C ASN A 35 -1.36 19.39 7.26
N GLY A 36 -0.45 19.03 8.17
CA GLY A 36 -0.77 18.12 9.29
C GLY A 36 -1.17 16.72 8.83
N ALA A 37 -0.69 16.28 7.66
CA ALA A 37 -0.97 14.96 7.11
C ALA A 37 0.21 14.02 7.36
N GLU A 38 -0.04 12.79 7.79
CA GLU A 38 0.98 11.78 8.03
C GLU A 38 1.60 11.25 6.74
N ASP A 39 2.90 10.98 6.79
CA ASP A 39 3.62 10.27 5.72
C ASP A 39 4.12 8.89 6.17
N PHE A 40 3.90 8.55 7.44
CA PHE A 40 4.16 7.26 8.03
C PHE A 40 3.13 6.93 9.12
N ALA A 41 2.73 5.66 9.18
CA ALA A 41 1.92 5.09 10.25
C ALA A 41 2.36 3.66 10.56
N ALA A 42 2.22 3.28 11.82
CA ALA A 42 2.35 1.90 12.30
C ALA A 42 1.11 1.55 13.12
N LEU A 43 0.48 0.41 12.80
CA LEU A 43 -0.70 -0.09 13.46
C LEU A 43 -0.39 -1.47 14.05
N LEU A 44 -0.88 -1.72 15.27
CA LEU A 44 -1.05 -3.04 15.84
C LEU A 44 -2.53 -3.37 15.78
N VAL A 45 -2.89 -4.45 15.11
CA VAL A 45 -4.28 -4.86 14.90
C VAL A 45 -4.50 -6.21 15.53
N GLY A 46 -5.46 -6.28 16.45
CA GLY A 46 -5.96 -7.51 17.05
C GLY A 46 -7.18 -7.99 16.29
N TRP A 47 -7.23 -9.29 16.00
CA TRP A 47 -8.28 -9.92 15.23
C TRP A 47 -8.98 -11.02 16.03
N GLU A 48 -10.21 -11.33 15.63
CA GLU A 48 -10.99 -12.44 16.17
C GLU A 48 -10.16 -13.73 16.21
N GLY A 49 -10.22 -14.42 17.36
CA GLY A 49 -9.48 -15.66 17.58
C GLY A 49 -8.02 -15.46 18.03
N GLY A 50 -7.64 -14.23 18.41
CA GLY A 50 -6.33 -13.95 19.00
C GLY A 50 -5.18 -13.84 17.98
N LEU A 51 -5.52 -13.63 16.71
CA LEU A 51 -4.54 -13.29 15.68
C LEU A 51 -4.11 -11.82 15.87
N GLU A 52 -2.83 -11.54 15.65
CA GLU A 52 -2.28 -10.18 15.75
C GLU A 52 -1.48 -9.86 14.48
N THR A 53 -1.56 -8.61 14.04
CA THR A 53 -0.77 -8.13 12.90
C THR A 53 -0.18 -6.76 13.18
N THR A 54 1.04 -6.54 12.71
CA THR A 54 1.60 -5.20 12.57
C THR A 54 1.49 -4.74 11.13
N ILE A 55 0.90 -3.56 10.92
CA ILE A 55 0.87 -2.90 9.62
C ILE A 55 1.74 -1.66 9.70
N THR A 56 2.84 -1.65 8.94
CA THR A 56 3.62 -0.43 8.71
C THR A 56 3.30 0.09 7.31
N VAL A 57 2.96 1.36 7.26
CA VAL A 57 2.63 2.02 6.00
C VAL A 57 3.30 3.38 5.98
N GLY A 58 3.93 3.68 4.86
CA GLY A 58 4.54 4.98 4.66
C GLY A 58 4.68 5.27 3.19
N ARG A 59 5.06 6.49 2.91
CA ARG A 59 5.35 6.94 1.57
C ARG A 59 6.82 6.67 1.28
N SER A 60 7.10 5.98 0.17
CA SER A 60 8.46 5.87 -0.34
C SER A 60 8.76 7.13 -1.14
N GLY A 61 9.87 7.81 -0.82
CA GLY A 61 10.33 8.97 -1.59
C GLY A 61 10.63 8.62 -3.04
N TRP A 62 10.71 9.65 -3.86
CA TRP A 62 11.20 9.55 -5.23
C TRP A 62 12.50 8.72 -5.26
N SER A 63 12.56 7.77 -6.19
CA SER A 63 13.73 6.89 -6.37
C SER A 63 14.13 6.00 -5.17
N SER A 64 13.37 5.98 -4.06
CA SER A 64 13.71 5.16 -2.87
C SER A 64 13.39 3.68 -3.00
N HIS A 65 12.45 3.33 -3.89
CA HIS A 65 12.10 1.95 -4.25
C HIS A 65 11.92 1.88 -5.77
N PRO A 66 12.31 0.81 -6.48
CA PRO A 66 12.26 0.77 -7.94
C PRO A 66 10.84 0.63 -8.54
N SER A 67 9.83 0.38 -7.71
CA SER A 67 8.40 0.45 -8.04
C SER A 67 7.69 1.49 -7.17
N HIS A 68 6.43 1.26 -6.79
CA HIS A 68 5.59 2.14 -5.97
C HIS A 68 5.86 2.06 -4.45
N GLY A 69 6.72 1.14 -4.01
CA GLY A 69 7.12 0.94 -2.63
C GLY A 69 7.26 -0.55 -2.29
N ILE A 70 7.56 -0.85 -1.02
CA ILE A 70 7.58 -2.23 -0.51
C ILE A 70 6.14 -2.68 -0.27
N HIS A 71 5.73 -3.77 -0.92
CA HIS A 71 4.40 -4.37 -0.80
C HIS A 71 4.57 -5.84 -0.40
N GLN A 72 4.74 -6.07 0.90
CA GLN A 72 5.07 -7.39 1.44
C GLN A 72 4.16 -7.73 2.62
N VAL A 73 3.79 -9.01 2.70
CA VAL A 73 3.07 -9.61 3.83
C VAL A 73 3.86 -10.82 4.32
N HIS A 74 4.12 -10.85 5.62
CA HIS A 74 4.74 -12.00 6.28
C HIS A 74 3.69 -12.69 7.15
N LEU A 75 3.38 -13.94 6.83
CA LEU A 75 2.45 -14.78 7.58
C LEU A 75 3.26 -15.76 8.42
N VAL A 76 3.03 -15.76 9.73
CA VAL A 76 3.72 -16.63 10.68
C VAL A 76 2.70 -17.54 11.35
N GLY A 77 2.70 -18.81 10.98
CA GLY A 77 1.89 -19.85 11.60
C GLY A 77 2.70 -20.68 12.61
N THR A 78 2.04 -21.63 13.25
CA THR A 78 2.67 -22.53 14.23
C THR A 78 3.69 -23.48 13.60
N ASP A 79 3.45 -23.92 12.37
CA ASP A 79 4.26 -24.96 11.70
C ASP A 79 5.08 -24.43 10.52
N SER A 80 4.75 -23.24 10.02
CA SER A 80 5.45 -22.65 8.87
C SER A 80 5.27 -21.14 8.80
N THR A 81 6.13 -20.51 8.00
CA THR A 81 6.00 -19.10 7.63
C THR A 81 5.89 -18.98 6.11
N ALA A 82 5.15 -17.99 5.65
CA ALA A 82 5.02 -17.64 4.25
C ALA A 82 5.28 -16.14 4.08
N THR A 83 5.87 -15.76 2.95
CA THR A 83 6.02 -14.36 2.57
C THR A 83 5.42 -14.17 1.20
N VAL A 84 4.46 -13.25 1.11
CA VAL A 84 3.87 -12.80 -0.15
C VAL A 84 4.46 -11.44 -0.45
N ASP A 85 5.06 -11.33 -1.62
CA ASP A 85 5.64 -10.09 -2.14
C ASP A 85 4.99 -9.88 -3.51
N ALA A 86 4.27 -8.77 -3.68
CA ALA A 86 3.52 -8.45 -4.90
C ALA A 86 4.40 -8.42 -6.17
N TYR A 87 5.70 -8.50 -5.98
CA TYR A 87 6.72 -8.21 -6.94
C TYR A 87 7.71 -9.40 -7.09
N ARG A 88 7.51 -10.56 -6.43
CA ARG A 88 8.38 -11.74 -6.66
C ARG A 88 7.81 -12.76 -7.65
N PRO A 89 8.67 -13.48 -8.42
CA PRO A 89 10.13 -13.33 -8.49
C PRO A 89 10.55 -12.16 -9.41
N ARG A 90 11.76 -11.62 -9.21
CA ARG A 90 12.23 -10.41 -9.90
C ARG A 90 13.67 -10.50 -10.42
N LEU A 91 13.99 -9.67 -11.41
CA LEU A 91 15.35 -9.32 -11.82
C LEU A 91 15.73 -7.96 -11.25
N GLU A 92 16.91 -7.85 -10.64
CA GLU A 92 17.51 -6.58 -10.18
C GLU A 92 18.73 -6.24 -11.05
N ILE A 93 18.80 -5.00 -11.54
CA ILE A 93 19.91 -4.49 -12.36
C ILE A 93 20.54 -3.32 -11.60
N PHE A 94 21.86 -3.39 -11.39
CA PHE A 94 22.63 -2.31 -10.76
C PHE A 94 23.48 -1.64 -11.83
N SER A 95 23.42 -0.31 -11.93
CA SER A 95 24.27 0.50 -12.80
C SER A 95 24.79 1.73 -12.08
N ASP A 96 25.82 2.36 -12.62
CA ASP A 96 26.37 3.64 -12.17
C ASP A 96 25.70 4.85 -12.85
N ALA A 97 24.56 4.64 -13.54
CA ALA A 97 23.80 5.70 -14.15
C ALA A 97 23.28 6.69 -13.10
N ALA A 98 23.23 7.98 -13.48
CA ALA A 98 22.66 9.00 -12.61
C ALA A 98 21.16 8.71 -12.40
N GLY A 99 20.76 8.62 -11.12
CA GLY A 99 19.35 8.45 -10.75
C GLY A 99 18.50 9.64 -11.16
N TRP A 100 17.21 9.41 -11.37
CA TRP A 100 16.24 10.47 -11.61
C TRP A 100 16.12 11.41 -10.39
N SER A 101 15.99 12.71 -10.67
CA SER A 101 15.82 13.79 -9.69
C SER A 101 14.44 14.44 -9.84
N GLN A 102 13.80 14.78 -8.71
CA GLN A 102 12.50 15.45 -8.68
C GLN A 102 12.48 16.75 -9.51
N PRO A 103 11.37 17.10 -10.19
CA PRO A 103 11.25 18.37 -10.88
C PRO A 103 11.44 19.53 -9.90
N GLY A 104 12.17 20.57 -10.32
CA GLY A 104 12.41 21.74 -9.48
C GLY A 104 11.15 22.56 -9.17
N THR A 105 10.02 22.29 -9.83
CA THR A 105 8.72 22.89 -9.56
C THR A 105 7.69 21.77 -9.41
N PRO A 106 7.13 21.54 -8.22
CA PRO A 106 6.10 20.52 -7.99
C PRO A 106 4.80 20.83 -8.74
N HIS A 107 4.03 19.79 -9.10
CA HIS A 107 2.68 19.96 -9.63
C HIS A 107 1.75 20.50 -8.51
N PRO A 108 0.90 21.51 -8.77
CA PRO A 108 0.12 22.16 -7.71
C PRO A 108 -0.87 21.24 -7.00
N GLU A 109 -1.44 20.26 -7.71
CA GLU A 109 -2.42 19.32 -7.15
C GLU A 109 -1.80 17.96 -6.78
N ASP A 110 -0.56 17.73 -7.22
CA ASP A 110 0.15 16.47 -6.99
C ASP A 110 1.65 16.75 -6.81
N PRO A 111 2.03 17.50 -5.78
CA PRO A 111 3.41 17.94 -5.58
C PRO A 111 4.38 16.78 -5.42
N MET A 112 3.83 15.61 -5.05
CA MET A 112 4.54 14.37 -4.84
C MET A 112 4.62 13.47 -6.08
N GLY A 113 4.02 13.87 -7.21
CA GLY A 113 3.98 13.09 -8.45
C GLY A 113 3.47 11.66 -8.26
N PHE A 114 2.40 11.52 -7.48
CA PHE A 114 1.75 10.24 -7.25
C PHE A 114 0.98 9.75 -8.48
N TRP A 115 0.36 10.67 -9.22
CA TRP A 115 -0.45 10.31 -10.38
C TRP A 115 0.43 9.96 -11.56
N SER A 116 0.03 8.93 -12.31
CA SER A 116 0.71 8.51 -13.54
C SER A 116 0.84 9.67 -14.54
N SER A 117 -0.18 10.51 -14.65
CA SER A 117 -0.17 11.73 -15.47
C SER A 117 0.90 12.73 -15.02
N THR A 118 1.06 12.92 -13.71
CA THR A 118 2.07 13.83 -13.16
C THR A 118 3.47 13.27 -13.37
N GLN A 119 3.65 11.95 -13.19
CA GLN A 119 4.92 11.28 -13.47
C GLN A 119 5.34 11.41 -14.93
N GLU A 120 4.41 11.19 -15.85
CA GLU A 120 4.63 11.34 -17.29
C GLU A 120 5.03 12.78 -17.65
N SER A 121 4.25 13.77 -17.17
CA SER A 121 4.55 15.19 -17.42
C SER A 121 5.85 15.67 -16.74
N GLY A 122 6.23 15.06 -15.61
CA GLY A 122 7.46 15.33 -14.87
C GLY A 122 8.71 14.67 -15.46
N GLY A 123 8.59 13.98 -16.61
CA GLY A 123 9.72 13.29 -17.23
C GLY A 123 10.28 12.16 -16.37
N VAL A 124 9.45 11.57 -15.51
CA VAL A 124 9.82 10.37 -14.75
C VAL A 124 9.99 9.24 -15.74
N MET A 125 11.23 8.78 -15.88
CA MET A 125 11.49 7.58 -16.65
C MET A 125 11.11 6.35 -15.82
N PRO A 126 10.55 5.29 -16.43
CA PRO A 126 10.39 4.01 -15.75
C PRO A 126 11.73 3.55 -15.20
N LYS A 127 11.74 3.12 -13.94
CA LYS A 127 12.94 2.56 -13.33
C LYS A 127 13.24 1.23 -13.98
N THR A 128 14.44 1.08 -14.53
CA THR A 128 14.87 -0.14 -15.25
C THR A 128 15.60 -1.13 -14.35
N ASP A 129 15.71 -0.82 -13.07
CA ASP A 129 16.57 -1.56 -12.14
C ASP A 129 15.85 -2.76 -11.52
N TRP A 130 14.56 -2.91 -11.78
CA TRP A 130 13.72 -3.93 -11.15
C TRP A 130 12.59 -4.38 -12.07
N TRP A 131 12.56 -5.67 -12.40
CA TRP A 131 11.57 -6.25 -13.32
C TRP A 131 10.87 -7.45 -12.70
N PRO A 132 9.53 -7.48 -12.63
CA PRO A 132 8.81 -8.67 -12.25
C PRO A 132 8.98 -9.72 -13.36
N LEU A 133 9.19 -10.98 -12.99
CA LEU A 133 9.30 -12.10 -13.94
C LEU A 133 7.94 -12.72 -14.30
N ALA A 134 6.86 -12.28 -13.66
CA ALA A 134 5.49 -12.72 -13.91
C ALA A 134 4.67 -11.61 -14.57
N GLU A 135 3.63 -12.00 -15.32
CA GLU A 135 2.66 -11.06 -15.89
C GLU A 135 1.94 -10.27 -14.78
N ALA A 136 1.62 -9.01 -15.09
CA ALA A 136 0.82 -8.19 -14.19
C ALA A 136 -0.56 -8.83 -13.96
N ALA A 137 -1.11 -8.66 -12.76
CA ALA A 137 -2.47 -9.09 -12.47
C ALA A 137 -3.47 -8.45 -13.46
N ALA A 138 -4.58 -9.15 -13.71
CA ALA A 138 -5.68 -8.63 -14.50
C ALA A 138 -6.22 -7.32 -13.88
N ASP A 139 -6.67 -6.41 -14.74
CA ASP A 139 -7.22 -5.11 -14.32
C ASP A 139 -8.44 -5.31 -13.42
N ASP A 140 -8.44 -4.69 -12.23
CA ASP A 140 -9.54 -4.73 -11.27
C ASP A 140 -10.88 -4.32 -11.91
N ALA A 141 -10.85 -3.43 -12.92
CA ALA A 141 -12.03 -3.02 -13.67
C ALA A 141 -12.61 -4.18 -14.48
N VAL A 142 -11.77 -5.02 -15.09
CA VAL A 142 -12.22 -6.22 -15.82
C VAL A 142 -12.83 -7.21 -14.84
N TYR A 143 -12.15 -7.47 -13.72
CA TYR A 143 -12.68 -8.37 -12.69
C TYR A 143 -14.03 -7.90 -12.14
N PHE A 144 -14.18 -6.59 -11.92
CA PHE A 144 -15.45 -5.99 -11.50
C PHE A 144 -16.57 -6.20 -12.52
N LEU A 145 -16.29 -5.98 -13.80
CA LEU A 145 -17.27 -6.22 -14.88
C LEU A 145 -17.64 -7.70 -14.97
N ASP A 146 -16.67 -8.61 -14.83
CA ASP A 146 -16.92 -10.06 -14.79
C ASP A 146 -17.83 -10.47 -13.62
N CYS A 147 -17.71 -9.80 -12.46
CA CYS A 147 -18.61 -10.03 -11.32
C CYS A 147 -20.05 -9.63 -11.66
N LEU A 148 -20.24 -8.49 -12.34
CA LEU A 148 -21.55 -8.00 -12.75
C LEU A 148 -22.18 -8.92 -13.79
N ASP A 149 -21.44 -9.28 -14.84
CA ASP A 149 -21.90 -10.17 -15.90
C ASP A 149 -22.22 -11.57 -15.37
N GLY A 150 -21.44 -12.05 -14.40
CA GLY A 150 -21.64 -13.33 -13.72
C GLY A 150 -22.70 -13.32 -12.61
N ASN A 151 -23.28 -12.15 -12.27
CA ASN A 151 -24.16 -11.95 -11.12
C ASN A 151 -23.62 -12.62 -9.84
N ARG A 152 -22.35 -12.35 -9.53
CA ARG A 152 -21.63 -12.87 -8.36
C ARG A 152 -21.06 -11.73 -7.53
N ASP A 153 -20.87 -12.00 -6.24
CA ASP A 153 -20.18 -11.06 -5.37
C ASP A 153 -18.68 -10.95 -5.75
N SER A 154 -18.12 -9.76 -5.53
CA SER A 154 -16.68 -9.52 -5.59
C SER A 154 -15.98 -10.22 -4.43
N ASP A 155 -14.74 -10.67 -4.65
CA ASP A 155 -13.86 -11.17 -3.58
C ASP A 155 -13.65 -10.12 -2.47
N VAL A 156 -13.72 -8.83 -2.82
CA VAL A 156 -13.76 -7.71 -1.88
C VAL A 156 -15.13 -7.02 -1.98
N PRO A 157 -16.13 -7.44 -1.18
CA PRO A 157 -17.46 -6.85 -1.22
C PRO A 157 -17.51 -5.51 -0.47
N VAL A 158 -18.59 -4.74 -0.71
CA VAL A 158 -18.80 -3.42 -0.06
C VAL A 158 -18.77 -3.49 1.46
N THR A 159 -19.22 -4.60 2.04
CA THR A 159 -19.21 -4.82 3.49
C THR A 159 -17.79 -4.98 4.06
N MET A 160 -16.86 -5.53 3.28
CA MET A 160 -15.44 -5.56 3.63
C MET A 160 -14.84 -4.16 3.52
N GLY A 161 -15.14 -3.44 2.43
CA GLY A 161 -14.69 -2.05 2.25
C GLY A 161 -15.15 -1.13 3.39
N ALA A 162 -16.41 -1.23 3.82
CA ALA A 162 -16.94 -0.43 4.93
C ALA A 162 -16.21 -0.71 6.24
N ARG A 163 -15.97 -1.99 6.57
CA ARG A 163 -15.24 -2.39 7.78
C ARG A 163 -13.79 -1.91 7.76
N ALA A 164 -13.12 -2.00 6.62
CA ALA A 164 -11.77 -1.48 6.47
C ALA A 164 -11.70 0.04 6.73
N VAL A 165 -12.71 0.80 6.28
CA VAL A 165 -12.81 2.23 6.59
C VAL A 165 -13.04 2.47 8.09
N GLU A 166 -13.94 1.72 8.72
CA GLU A 166 -14.18 1.79 10.17
C GLU A 166 -12.90 1.53 10.97
N THR A 167 -12.12 0.51 10.61
CA THR A 167 -10.83 0.22 11.27
C THR A 167 -9.82 1.35 11.09
N ILE A 168 -9.73 1.96 9.90
CA ILE A 168 -8.81 3.09 9.67
C ILE A 168 -9.22 4.31 10.49
N LEU A 169 -10.52 4.59 10.60
CA LEU A 169 -11.00 5.68 11.46
C LEU A 169 -10.65 5.42 12.93
N ALA A 170 -10.86 4.20 13.42
CA ALA A 170 -10.47 3.80 14.77
C ALA A 170 -8.95 3.90 15.00
N ALA A 171 -8.13 3.61 13.98
CA ALA A 171 -6.69 3.79 14.05
C ALA A 171 -6.31 5.28 14.22
N TYR A 172 -6.95 6.19 13.48
CA TYR A 172 -6.72 7.63 13.70
C TYR A 172 -7.16 8.10 15.08
N GLU A 173 -8.30 7.61 15.59
CA GLU A 173 -8.73 7.90 16.96
C GLU A 173 -7.72 7.41 17.99
N SER A 174 -7.18 6.19 17.80
CA SER A 174 -6.12 5.65 18.67
C SER A 174 -4.83 6.48 18.61
N ALA A 175 -4.44 6.96 17.43
CA ALA A 175 -3.19 7.74 17.28
C ALA A 175 -3.29 9.17 17.85
N ALA A 176 -4.51 9.66 18.06
CA ALA A 176 -4.77 11.01 18.60
C ALA A 176 -4.79 11.07 20.14
N GLY A 177 -4.87 9.93 20.82
CA GLY A 177 -4.89 9.81 22.29
C GLY A 177 -3.51 9.74 22.92
#